data_AF-A0A3B8X503-F1
#
_entry.id   AF-A0A3B8X503-F1
#
_cell.length_a   1.000
_cell.length_b   1.000
_cell.length_c   1.000
_cell.angle_alpha   90.00
_cell.angle_beta   90.00
_cell.angle_gamma   90.00
#
_symmetry.space_group_name_H-M   'P 1'
#
loop_
_entity.id
_entity.type
_entity.pdbx_description
1 polymer ?
#
loop_
_entity_poly.entity_id
_entity_poly.type
_entity_poly.pdbx_seq_one_letter_code
_entity_poly.pdbx_strand_id
1 'polypeptide(L)' 'MQMNRPSDPAKIEPRDARAKRSFDALSYSNKRRLLIPIEDAKSAETRERRVAKTVAMLSEGLA' A
#
# COMPACT_ATOMS: atom_id res chain seq x y z
N MET A 1 15.53 -32.28 -6.41
CA MET A 1 15.56 -31.06 -7.24
C MET A 1 14.28 -30.27 -6.99
N GLN A 2 14.44 -29.06 -6.44
CA GLN A 2 13.52 -27.93 -6.34
C GLN A 2 12.01 -28.20 -6.14
N MET A 3 11.62 -28.33 -4.88
CA MET A 3 10.30 -27.94 -4.38
C MET A 3 10.40 -26.49 -3.91
N ASN A 4 10.07 -25.53 -4.78
CA ASN A 4 9.69 -24.20 -4.33
C ASN A 4 8.63 -23.65 -5.28
N ARG A 5 7.47 -24.31 -5.29
CA ARG A 5 6.23 -23.69 -5.75
C ARG A 5 5.93 -22.61 -4.71
N PRO A 6 5.96 -21.30 -5.04
CA PRO A 6 5.60 -20.30 -4.06
C PRO A 6 4.17 -20.63 -3.62
N SER A 7 4.06 -20.85 -2.31
CA SER A 7 2.83 -21.17 -1.62
C SER A 7 1.73 -20.23 -2.09
N ASP A 8 0.63 -20.83 -2.55
CA ASP A 8 -0.71 -20.29 -2.71
C ASP A 8 -0.86 -18.76 -2.53
N PRO A 9 -1.18 -17.98 -3.59
CA PRO A 9 -1.44 -16.55 -3.45
C PRO A 9 -2.62 -16.23 -2.52
N ALA A 10 -3.43 -17.23 -2.13
CA ALA A 10 -4.49 -17.07 -1.14
C ALA A 10 -4.01 -17.01 0.32
N LYS A 11 -2.72 -17.31 0.60
CA LYS A 11 -2.12 -17.17 1.94
C LYS A 11 -1.35 -15.88 2.15
N ILE A 12 -1.20 -15.07 1.10
CA ILE A 12 -0.73 -13.70 1.21
C ILE A 12 -1.98 -12.83 1.31
N GLU A 13 -1.93 -11.81 2.16
CA GLU A 13 -2.87 -10.67 2.16
C GLU A 13 -4.10 -10.74 3.09
N PRO A 14 -3.86 -10.46 4.39
CA PRO A 14 -4.78 -9.59 5.13
C PRO A 14 -4.15 -8.23 5.50
N ARG A 15 -2.86 -8.00 5.23
CA ARG A 15 -2.20 -6.71 5.54
C ARG A 15 -2.66 -5.60 4.60
N ASP A 16 -2.81 -5.89 3.31
CA ASP A 16 -3.27 -4.88 2.34
C ASP A 16 -4.79 -4.81 2.22
N ALA A 17 -5.55 -5.86 2.57
CA ALA A 17 -7.01 -5.82 2.49
C ALA A 17 -7.61 -4.70 3.39
N ARG A 18 -7.04 -4.48 4.57
CA ARG A 18 -7.44 -3.38 5.46
C ARG A 18 -6.98 -2.03 4.93
N ALA A 19 -5.74 -1.92 4.49
CA ALA A 19 -5.21 -0.70 3.88
C ALA A 19 -6.01 -0.29 2.63
N LYS A 20 -6.37 -1.26 1.79
CA LYS A 20 -7.17 -1.10 0.58
C LYS A 20 -8.59 -0.67 0.91
N ARG A 21 -9.24 -1.24 1.93
CA ARG A 21 -10.57 -0.78 2.38
C ARG A 21 -10.53 0.63 2.95
N SER A 22 -9.55 0.95 3.79
CA SER A 22 -9.35 2.31 4.31
C SER A 22 -9.11 3.29 3.16
N PHE A 23 -8.26 2.93 2.20
CA PHE A 23 -7.99 3.76 1.04
C PHE A 23 -9.24 3.93 0.18
N ASP A 24 -9.99 2.87 -0.08
CA ASP A 24 -11.20 2.91 -0.90
C ASP A 24 -12.29 3.79 -0.26
N ALA A 25 -12.41 3.74 1.06
CA ALA A 25 -13.30 4.59 1.85
C ALA A 25 -12.90 6.08 1.87
N LEU A 26 -11.67 6.44 1.49
CA LEU A 26 -11.26 7.84 1.40
C LEU A 26 -11.95 8.55 0.22
N SER A 27 -12.37 9.79 0.47
CA SER A 27 -12.80 10.72 -0.58
C SER A 27 -11.67 10.98 -1.58
N TYR A 28 -12.01 11.29 -2.83
CA TYR A 28 -11.06 11.56 -3.92
C TYR A 28 -9.95 12.56 -3.53
N SER A 29 -10.30 13.62 -2.79
CA SER A 29 -9.33 14.61 -2.30
C SER A 29 -8.32 14.02 -1.31
N ASN A 30 -8.74 13.12 -0.42
CA ASN A 30 -7.83 12.45 0.53
C ASN A 30 -6.94 11.44 -0.18
N LYS A 31 -7.48 10.68 -1.15
CA LYS A 31 -6.69 9.81 -2.03
C LYS A 31 -5.60 10.61 -2.74
N ARG A 32 -5.95 11.76 -3.35
CA ARG A 32 -4.98 12.64 -4.01
C ARG A 32 -3.93 13.22 -3.06
N ARG A 33 -4.28 13.60 -1.84
CA ARG A 33 -3.29 14.07 -0.84
C ARG A 33 -2.20 13.04 -0.55
N LEU A 34 -2.54 11.76 -0.59
CA LEU A 34 -1.58 10.66 -0.42
C LEU A 34 -0.78 10.40 -1.71
N LEU A 35 -1.42 10.49 -2.88
CA LEU A 35 -0.77 10.22 -4.18
C LEU A 35 0.16 11.35 -4.65
N ILE A 36 -0.19 12.62 -4.43
CA ILE A 36 0.61 13.79 -4.85
C ILE A 36 2.08 13.68 -4.42
N PRO A 37 2.44 13.44 -3.14
CA PRO A 37 3.84 13.31 -2.74
C PRO A 37 4.51 12.02 -3.26
N ILE A 38 3.75 10.99 -3.63
CA ILE A 38 4.27 9.76 -4.24
C ILE A 38 4.59 10.01 -5.72
N GLU A 39 3.73 10.74 -6.43
CA GLU A 39 3.89 11.14 -7.82
C GLU A 39 5.01 12.15 -8.00
N ASP A 40 5.12 13.13 -7.09
CA ASP A 40 6.16 14.17 -7.08
C ASP A 40 7.57 13.61 -6.75
N ALA A 41 7.66 12.40 -6.19
CA ALA A 41 8.94 11.75 -5.90
C ALA A 41 9.71 11.44 -7.20
N LYS A 42 10.84 12.14 -7.40
CA LYS A 42 11.76 11.91 -8.53
C LYS A 42 12.55 10.60 -8.42
N SER A 43 12.79 10.13 -7.20
CA SER A 43 13.53 8.89 -6.92
C SER A 43 12.56 7.76 -6.62
N ALA A 44 12.77 6.61 -7.26
CA ALA A 44 11.98 5.39 -7.03
C ALA A 44 12.02 4.96 -5.55
N GLU A 45 13.19 5.03 -4.91
CA GLU A 45 13.34 4.72 -3.48
C GLU A 45 12.43 5.58 -2.58
N THR A 46 12.36 6.89 -2.85
CA THR A 46 11.48 7.81 -2.12
C THR A 46 10.00 7.52 -2.37
N ARG A 47 9.66 7.13 -3.61
CA ARG A 47 8.30 6.72 -3.97
C ARG A 47 7.88 5.49 -3.19
N GLU A 48 8.72 4.45 -3.16
CA GLU A 48 8.45 3.20 -2.44
C GLU A 48 8.33 3.43 -0.92
N ARG A 49 9.22 4.24 -0.34
CA ARG A 49 9.14 4.63 1.09
C ARG A 49 7.80 5.31 1.42
N ARG A 50 7.32 6.20 0.55
CA ARG A 50 6.05 6.93 0.74
C ARG A 50 4.83 6.02 0.55
N VAL A 51 4.86 5.10 -0.41
CA VAL A 51 3.82 4.06 -0.57
C VAL A 51 3.77 3.19 0.67
N ALA A 52 4.91 2.64 1.11
CA ALA A 52 4.96 1.78 2.29
C ALA A 52 4.44 2.49 3.55
N LYS A 53 4.80 3.77 3.75
CA LYS A 53 4.27 4.58 4.85
C LYS A 53 2.75 4.77 4.74
N THR A 54 2.25 5.06 3.55
CA THR A 54 0.81 5.24 3.30
C THR A 54 0.04 3.95 3.59
N VAL A 55 0.51 2.81 3.07
CA VAL A 55 -0.08 1.49 3.31
C VAL A 55 -0.05 1.14 4.80
N ALA A 56 1.06 1.42 5.51
CA ALA A 56 1.14 1.22 6.95
C ALA A 56 0.09 2.06 7.70
N MET A 57 0.00 3.37 7.44
CA MET A 57 -0.99 4.26 8.06
C MET A 57 -2.43 3.79 7.83
N LEU A 58 -2.73 3.34 6.59
CA LEU A 58 -4.05 2.84 6.21
C LEU A 58 -4.37 1.48 6.86
N SER A 59 -3.36 0.62 7.02
CA SER A 59 -3.49 -0.67 7.70
C SER A 59 -3.66 -0.51 9.21
N GLU A 60 -3.03 0.51 9.81
CA GLU A 60 -3.17 0.83 11.23
C GLU A 60 -4.49 1.56 11.55
N GLY A 61 -5.16 2.12 10.54
CA GLY A 61 -6.42 2.85 10.70
C GLY A 61 -6.22 4.30 11.18
N LEU A 62 -5.05 4.87 10.89
CA LEU A 62 -4.66 6.24 11.25
C LEU A 62 -5.00 7.28 10.16
N ALA A 63 -5.83 6.92 9.18
CA ALA A 63 -6.15 7.71 7.99
C ALA A 63 -7.55 8.31 8.02
#